data_AF-A0A8C8Z990-F1
#
_entry.id   AF-A0A8C8Z990-F1
#
_cell.length_a   1.000
_cell.length_b   1.000
_cell.length_c   1.000
_cell.angle_alpha   90.00
_cell.angle_beta   90.00
_cell.angle_gamma   90.00
#
_symmetry.space_group_name_H-M   'P 1'
#
loop_
_entity.id
_entity.type
_entity.pdbx_description
1 polymer ?
#
loop_
_entity_poly.entity_id
_entity_poly.type
_entity_poly.pdbx_seq_one_letter_code
_entity_poly.pdbx_strand_id
1 'polypeptide(L)'
;MVSFFPRMSTEEQNIDGRLNYDLIFSYFKRLKVKISHAIEKTFPFLQLLRDHEFITNEMFEDCETSCRNLVPINNVVYNVLDELEKKFNLEVLKILFNEDNIKEYPGLTPIYEIFLNGT
;
A
#
# COMPACT_ATOMS: atom_id res chain seq x y z
N MET A 1 35.32 33.48 14.51
CA MET A 1 34.89 33.09 13.16
C MET A 1 33.48 32.57 13.28
N VAL A 2 32.50 33.29 12.74
CA VAL A 2 31.10 32.86 12.77
C VAL A 2 30.95 31.84 11.65
N SER A 3 30.86 30.56 12.01
CA SER A 3 30.59 29.49 11.07
C SER A 3 29.14 29.62 10.58
N PHE A 4 29.01 30.01 9.32
CA PHE A 4 27.78 30.06 8.55
C PHE A 4 27.28 28.61 8.39
N PHE A 5 26.30 28.19 9.19
CA PHE A 5 25.46 27.07 8.80
C PHE A 5 24.39 27.64 7.87
N PRO A 6 24.31 27.22 6.58
CA PRO A 6 23.17 27.59 5.78
C PRO A 6 21.96 26.94 6.46
N ARG A 7 20.96 27.76 6.79
CA ARG A 7 19.62 27.26 7.10
C ARG A 7 19.14 26.57 5.83
N MET A 8 19.38 25.27 5.68
CA MET A 8 18.60 24.45 4.74
C MET A 8 17.14 24.66 5.13
N SER A 9 16.40 25.35 4.28
CA SER A 9 15.07 25.82 4.63
C SER A 9 14.14 24.62 4.70
N THR A 10 13.19 24.69 5.62
CA THR A 10 12.09 23.73 5.78
C THR A 10 11.30 23.51 4.48
N GLU A 11 11.45 24.37 3.47
CA GLU A 11 10.80 24.26 2.16
C GLU A 11 11.47 23.20 1.27
N GLU A 12 12.79 23.07 1.27
CA GLU A 12 13.50 22.05 0.48
C GLU A 12 13.16 20.63 0.97
N GLN A 13 13.11 20.43 2.30
CA GLN A 13 12.70 19.15 2.92
C GLN A 13 11.22 18.82 2.64
N ASN A 14 10.34 19.84 2.60
CA ASN A 14 8.93 19.63 2.26
C ASN A 14 8.72 19.32 0.77
N ILE A 15 9.50 19.93 -0.11
CA ILE A 15 9.50 19.62 -1.54
C ILE A 15 10.02 18.20 -1.76
N ASP A 16 11.12 17.82 -1.12
CA ASP A 16 11.68 16.47 -1.18
C ASP A 16 10.70 15.41 -0.66
N GLY A 17 10.07 15.64 0.51
CA GLY A 17 9.03 14.76 1.04
C GLY A 17 7.80 14.63 0.13
N ARG A 18 7.41 15.71 -0.55
CA ARG A 18 6.31 15.68 -1.52
C ARG A 18 6.69 14.92 -2.80
N LEU A 19 7.90 15.12 -3.33
CA LEU A 19 8.41 14.39 -4.48
C LEU A 19 8.52 12.89 -4.18
N ASN A 20 8.97 12.55 -2.97
CA ASN A 20 9.03 11.18 -2.48
C ASN A 20 7.62 10.55 -2.40
N TYR A 21 6.64 11.28 -1.85
CA TYR A 21 5.24 10.83 -1.83
C TYR A 21 4.66 10.58 -3.23
N ASP A 22 4.84 11.53 -4.16
CA ASP A 22 4.32 11.42 -5.53
C ASP A 22 4.94 10.22 -6.27
N LEU A 23 6.24 9.98 -6.04
CA LEU A 23 6.95 8.83 -6.59
C LEU A 23 6.43 7.50 -6.03
N ILE A 24 6.32 7.40 -4.70
CA ILE A 24 5.76 6.23 -4.01
C ILE A 24 4.33 5.95 -4.49
N PHE A 25 3.50 6.98 -4.60
CA PHE A 25 2.12 6.83 -5.08
C PHE A 25 2.09 6.33 -6.53
N SER A 26 2.97 6.85 -7.39
CA SER A 26 3.12 6.34 -8.76
C SER A 26 3.54 4.87 -8.81
N TYR A 27 4.43 4.42 -7.92
CA TYR A 27 4.77 2.99 -7.82
C TYR A 27 3.59 2.15 -7.37
N PHE A 28 2.83 2.59 -6.36
CA PHE A 28 1.62 1.88 -5.92
C PHE A 28 0.67 1.64 -7.11
N LYS A 29 0.36 2.67 -7.89
CA LYS A 29 -0.51 2.56 -9.08
C LYS A 29 0.00 1.53 -10.09
N ARG A 30 1.30 1.57 -10.41
CA ARG A 30 1.92 0.67 -11.40
C ARG A 30 2.02 -0.77 -10.92
N LEU A 31 2.10 -0.98 -9.61
CA LEU A 31 2.33 -2.29 -9.00
C LEU A 31 1.05 -2.99 -8.54
N LYS A 32 -0.13 -2.36 -8.58
CA LYS A 32 -1.40 -2.98 -8.13
C LYS A 32 -1.65 -4.37 -8.70
N VAL A 33 -1.38 -4.58 -9.99
CA VAL A 33 -1.52 -5.91 -10.63
C VAL A 33 -0.55 -6.90 -9.99
N LYS A 34 0.71 -6.54 -9.77
CA LYS A 34 1.67 -7.45 -9.13
C LYS A 34 1.30 -7.76 -7.68
N ILE A 35 0.86 -6.73 -6.94
CA ILE A 35 0.38 -6.88 -5.56
C ILE A 35 -0.82 -7.83 -5.53
N SER A 36 -1.78 -7.67 -6.43
CA SER A 36 -2.98 -8.50 -6.44
C SER A 36 -2.72 -9.96 -6.79
N HIS A 37 -1.70 -10.23 -7.61
CA HIS A 37 -1.27 -11.61 -7.87
C HIS A 37 -0.49 -12.23 -6.72
N ALA A 38 0.20 -11.42 -5.91
CA ALA A 38 0.94 -11.92 -4.75
C ALA A 38 0.02 -12.31 -3.57
N ILE A 39 -1.16 -11.69 -3.48
CA ILE A 39 -2.14 -11.96 -2.43
C ILE A 39 -3.10 -13.06 -2.91
N GLU A 40 -2.78 -14.30 -2.55
CA GLU A 40 -3.51 -15.50 -3.01
C GLU A 40 -4.68 -15.90 -2.10
N LYS A 41 -4.84 -15.21 -0.96
CA LYS A 41 -5.91 -15.45 0.03
C LYS A 41 -6.41 -14.11 0.56
N THR A 42 -7.60 -14.07 1.15
CA THR A 42 -8.14 -12.82 1.71
C THR A 42 -7.59 -12.49 3.10
N PHE A 43 -7.31 -13.52 3.92
CA PHE A 43 -6.73 -13.36 5.25
C PHE A 43 -5.19 -13.46 5.21
N PRO A 44 -4.44 -12.50 5.82
CA PRO A 44 -4.92 -11.44 6.73
C PRO A 44 -5.25 -10.09 6.07
N PHE A 45 -5.04 -9.97 4.76
CA PHE A 45 -5.15 -8.71 4.00
C PHE A 45 -6.44 -7.91 4.27
N LEU A 46 -7.63 -8.51 4.08
CA LEU A 46 -8.90 -7.80 4.23
C LEU A 46 -9.17 -7.41 5.69
N GLN A 47 -8.83 -8.29 6.64
CA GLN A 47 -9.03 -8.05 8.07
C GLN A 47 -8.16 -6.90 8.55
N LEU A 48 -6.88 -6.89 8.16
CA LEU A 48 -5.98 -5.80 8.50
C LEU A 48 -6.48 -4.46 7.96
N LEU A 49 -6.95 -4.42 6.71
CA LEU A 49 -7.51 -3.19 6.14
C LEU A 49 -8.77 -2.73 6.87
N ARG A 50 -9.67 -3.65 7.25
CA ARG A 50 -10.89 -3.33 7.96
C ARG A 50 -10.59 -2.84 9.38
N ASP A 51 -9.73 -3.54 10.11
CA ASP A 51 -9.39 -3.24 11.50
C ASP A 51 -8.65 -1.89 11.64
N HIS A 52 -7.99 -1.44 10.56
CA HIS A 52 -7.36 -0.12 10.45
C HIS A 52 -8.24 0.90 9.70
N GLU A 53 -9.52 0.60 9.49
CA GLU A 53 -10.54 1.49 8.87
C GLU A 53 -10.23 1.93 7.43
N PHE A 54 -9.33 1.22 6.73
CA PHE A 54 -9.05 1.43 5.31
C PHE A 54 -10.14 0.87 4.40
N ILE A 55 -10.96 -0.07 4.87
CA ILE A 55 -12.19 -0.48 4.19
C ILE A 55 -13.33 -0.51 5.22
N THR A 56 -14.55 -0.25 4.75
CA THR A 56 -15.74 -0.33 5.60
C THR A 56 -16.12 -1.78 5.85
N ASN A 57 -16.92 -2.04 6.89
CA ASN A 57 -17.49 -3.37 7.12
C ASN A 57 -18.33 -3.84 5.92
N GLU A 58 -19.07 -2.94 5.28
CA GLU A 58 -19.84 -3.24 4.07
C GLU A 58 -18.93 -3.72 2.94
N MET A 59 -17.86 -2.98 2.64
CA MET A 59 -16.92 -3.35 1.60
C MET A 59 -16.18 -4.67 1.92
N PHE A 60 -15.88 -4.93 3.19
CA PHE A 60 -15.32 -6.20 3.65
C PHE A 60 -16.28 -7.37 3.34
N GLU A 61 -17.55 -7.26 3.71
CA GLU A 61 -18.57 -8.28 3.45
C GLU A 61 -18.82 -8.48 1.95
N ASP A 62 -18.74 -7.43 1.14
CA ASP A 62 -18.84 -7.51 -0.32
C ASP A 62 -17.66 -8.26 -0.94
N CYS A 63 -16.44 -8.07 -0.42
CA CYS A 63 -15.26 -8.82 -0.83
C CYS A 63 -15.39 -10.30 -0.49
N GLU A 64 -15.83 -10.63 0.73
CA GLU A 64 -16.07 -12.01 1.17
C GLU A 64 -17.19 -12.66 0.35
N THR A 65 -18.26 -11.91 0.03
CA THR A 65 -19.33 -12.36 -0.86
C THR A 65 -18.83 -12.63 -2.27
N SER A 66 -17.97 -11.76 -2.82
CA SER A 66 -17.36 -11.95 -4.13
C SER A 66 -16.51 -13.22 -4.18
N CYS A 67 -15.73 -13.49 -3.14
CA CYS A 67 -14.94 -14.71 -3.03
C CYS A 67 -15.85 -15.96 -2.94
N ARG A 68 -16.95 -15.91 -2.17
CA ARG A 68 -17.96 -16.98 -2.13
C ARG A 68 -18.61 -17.24 -3.49
N ASN A 69 -18.76 -16.20 -4.30
CA ASN A 69 -19.27 -16.27 -5.68
C ASN A 69 -18.20 -16.68 -6.70
N LEU A 70 -17.03 -17.16 -6.25
CA LEU A 70 -15.93 -17.64 -7.09
C LEU A 70 -15.32 -16.57 -8.01
N VAL A 71 -15.46 -15.29 -7.65
CA VAL A 71 -14.66 -14.25 -8.28
C VAL A 71 -13.18 -14.52 -7.94
N PRO A 72 -12.26 -14.49 -8.91
CA PRO A 72 -10.84 -14.70 -8.64
C PRO A 72 -10.32 -13.74 -7.56
N ILE A 73 -9.58 -14.28 -6.57
CA ILE A 73 -9.11 -13.51 -5.41
C ILE A 73 -8.27 -12.31 -5.86
N ASN A 74 -7.39 -12.49 -6.84
CA ASN A 74 -6.58 -11.41 -7.41
C ASN A 74 -7.44 -10.28 -8.02
N ASN A 75 -8.64 -10.56 -8.55
CA ASN A 75 -9.56 -9.53 -9.01
C ASN A 75 -10.19 -8.78 -7.83
N VAL A 76 -10.59 -9.51 -6.77
CA VAL A 76 -11.13 -8.90 -5.54
C VAL A 76 -10.07 -8.00 -4.91
N VAL A 77 -8.84 -8.48 -4.76
CA VAL A 77 -7.72 -7.70 -4.22
C VAL A 77 -7.44 -6.49 -5.09
N TYR A 78 -7.44 -6.62 -6.42
CA TYR A 78 -7.22 -5.49 -7.31
C TYR A 78 -8.28 -4.39 -7.11
N ASN A 79 -9.57 -4.76 -6.97
CA ASN A 79 -10.64 -3.81 -6.69
C ASN A 79 -10.47 -3.12 -5.33
N VAL A 80 -10.01 -3.84 -4.31
CA VAL A 80 -9.67 -3.24 -3.01
C VAL A 80 -8.53 -2.22 -3.17
N LEU A 81 -7.49 -2.56 -3.94
CA LEU A 81 -6.38 -1.65 -4.21
C LEU A 81 -6.83 -0.39 -5.00
N ASP A 82 -7.83 -0.50 -5.88
CA ASP A 82 -8.47 0.66 -6.53
C ASP A 82 -9.13 1.60 -5.51
N GLU A 83 -9.82 1.06 -4.51
CA GLU A 83 -10.41 1.87 -3.44
C GLU A 83 -9.35 2.51 -2.54
N LEU A 84 -8.27 1.78 -2.24
CA LEU A 84 -7.15 2.31 -1.47
C LEU A 84 -6.41 3.43 -2.22
N GLU A 85 -6.32 3.36 -3.55
CA GLU A 85 -5.71 4.41 -4.37
C GLU A 85 -6.40 5.77 -4.18
N LYS A 86 -7.73 5.79 -4.06
CA LYS A 86 -8.52 7.03 -3.93
C LYS A 86 -8.21 7.81 -2.65
N LYS A 87 -7.75 7.10 -1.60
CA LYS A 87 -7.42 7.65 -0.29
C LYS A 87 -6.01 7.27 0.15
N PHE A 88 -5.13 7.10 -0.83
CA PHE A 88 -3.78 6.62 -0.60
C PHE A 88 -3.05 7.51 0.39
N ASN A 89 -2.29 6.87 1.27
CA ASN A 89 -1.34 7.49 2.17
C ASN A 89 -0.30 6.43 2.57
N LEU A 90 0.79 6.83 3.24
CA LEU A 90 1.88 5.91 3.57
C LEU A 90 1.47 4.78 4.54
N GLU A 91 0.40 4.94 5.30
CA GLU A 91 -0.11 3.91 6.20
C GLU A 91 -0.69 2.71 5.42
N VAL A 92 -1.24 2.95 4.22
CA VAL A 92 -1.64 1.87 3.30
C VAL A 92 -0.49 0.91 3.03
N LEU A 93 0.71 1.45 2.78
CA LEU A 93 1.89 0.63 2.51
C LEU A 93 2.36 -0.11 3.75
N LYS A 94 2.31 0.53 4.93
CA LYS A 94 2.67 -0.13 6.19
C LYS A 94 1.78 -1.33 6.46
N ILE A 95 0.48 -1.21 6.21
CA ILE A 95 -0.45 -2.34 6.40
C ILE A 95 -0.21 -3.40 5.33
N LEU A 96 -0.10 -3.00 4.06
CA LEU A 96 0.09 -3.93 2.95
C LEU A 96 1.36 -4.78 3.12
N PHE A 97 2.45 -4.17 3.57
CA PHE A 97 3.75 -4.81 3.76
C PHE A 97 4.09 -5.07 5.24
N ASN A 98 3.07 -5.18 6.11
CA ASN A 98 3.31 -5.56 7.50
C ASN A 98 3.83 -7.01 7.60
N GLU A 99 4.37 -7.36 8.76
CA GLU A 99 4.98 -8.67 8.99
C GLU A 99 4.01 -9.83 8.71
N ASP A 100 2.74 -9.69 9.13
CA ASP A 100 1.72 -10.72 8.91
C ASP A 100 1.44 -10.95 7.42
N ASN A 101 1.29 -9.88 6.64
CA ASN A 101 1.10 -9.95 5.19
C ASN A 101 2.35 -10.46 4.47
N ILE A 102 3.55 -10.03 4.85
CA ILE A 102 4.80 -10.53 4.25
C ILE A 102 4.97 -12.03 4.51
N LYS A 103 4.61 -12.49 5.71
CA LYS A 103 4.69 -13.90 6.08
C LYS A 103 3.65 -14.76 5.35
N GLU A 104 2.41 -14.28 5.24
CA GLU A 104 1.35 -15.01 4.52
C GLU A 104 1.55 -14.94 3.00
N TYR A 105 2.10 -13.83 2.50
CA TYR A 105 2.30 -13.55 1.08
C TYR A 105 3.77 -13.20 0.77
N PRO A 106 4.68 -14.18 0.74
CA PRO A 106 6.09 -13.94 0.44
C PRO A 106 6.34 -13.27 -0.92
N GLY A 107 5.39 -13.38 -1.87
CA GLY A 107 5.42 -12.66 -3.14
C GLY A 107 5.39 -11.13 -3.01
N LEU A 108 5.00 -10.60 -1.85
CA LEU A 108 5.03 -9.16 -1.57
C LEU A 108 6.45 -8.64 -1.28
N THR A 109 7.38 -9.48 -0.82
CA THR A 109 8.77 -9.06 -0.51
C THR A 109 9.48 -8.38 -1.68
N PRO A 110 9.58 -9.00 -2.89
CA PRO A 110 10.24 -8.34 -4.02
C PRO A 110 9.51 -7.08 -4.50
N ILE A 111 8.22 -6.93 -4.18
CA ILE A 111 7.47 -5.71 -4.47
C ILE A 111 7.83 -4.61 -3.47
N TYR A 112 7.91 -4.95 -2.18
CA TYR A 112 8.30 -4.03 -1.11
C TYR A 112 9.71 -3.46 -1.32
N GLU A 113 10.65 -4.29 -1.80
CA GLU A 113 12.00 -3.85 -2.16
C GLU A 113 12.02 -2.74 -3.23
N ILE A 114 11.04 -2.70 -4.14
CA ILE A 114 10.93 -1.62 -5.14
C ILE A 114 10.61 -0.28 -4.45
N PHE A 115 9.80 -0.30 -3.39
CA PHE A 115 9.48 0.90 -2.63
C PHE A 115 10.68 1.38 -1.79
N LEU A 116 11.51 0.48 -1.27
CA LEU A 116 12.71 0.83 -0.50
C LEU A 116 13.86 1.33 -1.37
N ASN A 117 14.07 0.72 -2.54
CA ASN A 117 15.18 1.07 -3.44
C ASN A 117 14.84 2.25 -4.37
N GLY A 118 13.57 2.68 -4.39
CA GLY A 118 13.08 3.81 -5.19
C GLY A 118 13.05 5.15 -4.45
N THR A 119 13.54 5.20 -3.21
CA THR A 119 13.72 6.38 -2.34
C THR A 119 15.18 6.63 -2.06
#